data_AF-A0A914Y9J3-F1
#
_entry.id   AF-A0A914Y9J3-F1
#
_cell.length_a   1.000
_cell.length_b   1.000
_cell.length_c   1.000
_cell.angle_alpha   90.00
_cell.angle_beta   90.00
_cell.angle_gamma   90.00
#
_symmetry.space_group_name_H-M   'P 1'
#
loop_
_entity.id
_entity.type
_entity.pdbx_description
1 polymer ?
#
loop_
_entity_poly.entity_id
_entity_poly.type
_entity_poly.pdbx_seq_one_letter_code
_entity_poly.pdbx_strand_id
1 'polypeptide(L)'
;MVVLPRKATEAEEPTFLRLNIGGSVYLILIDALLRAEPNGFLAKFVQLNHAARLKVADAYFTDDDSYFFQRSPHTFDCVFQYYATGVIHRPPEICPAAFLSELEFWRIPLTNVGSCCAEIVPKERPPEKEDERVDDTTFDNLMFGKLRRRMWTFLERPGSSMQAKAFELSSTLFVAISVMGLSFGTIPDFQVIQYLPPHNESIVLPNGTVTIMEKVEEMKVEHTAFVITERICIAFFTVEYCLRMFAAPRKLRFALKPLNLVDLMAIVPFYLELLLTLFGVDDKKLRDWRWAFLVKDEDGTPFTSIPAAYWWCM
;
A
#
# COMPACT_ATOMS: atom_id res chain seq x y z
N MET A 1 -39.54 -4.52 28.30
CA MET A 1 -40.85 -3.85 28.23
C MET A 1 -40.80 -2.92 27.02
N VAL A 2 -41.49 -3.29 25.95
CA VAL A 2 -41.46 -2.57 24.67
C VAL A 2 -42.33 -1.33 24.81
N VAL A 3 -41.73 -0.14 24.73
CA VAL A 3 -42.46 1.13 24.78
C VAL A 3 -42.93 1.44 23.36
N LEU A 4 -44.25 1.36 23.14
CA LEU A 4 -44.91 1.74 21.89
C LEU A 4 -44.84 3.27 21.68
N PRO A 5 -44.91 3.77 20.42
CA PRO A 5 -44.78 5.19 20.14
C PRO A 5 -45.96 5.98 20.73
N ARG A 6 -45.63 7.03 21.49
CA ARG A 6 -46.57 7.93 22.15
C ARG A 6 -47.33 8.74 21.09
N LYS A 7 -48.66 8.65 21.10
CA LYS A 7 -49.57 9.44 20.25
C LYS A 7 -49.45 10.92 20.65
N ALA A 8 -49.33 11.81 19.66
CA ALA A 8 -49.25 13.25 19.86
C ALA A 8 -50.56 13.79 20.48
N THR A 9 -50.50 14.22 21.73
CA THR A 9 -51.59 14.90 22.44
C THR A 9 -50.99 16.03 23.26
N GLU A 10 -51.49 17.25 23.00
CA GLU A 10 -51.21 18.53 23.69
C GLU A 10 -49.77 19.05 23.60
N ALA A 11 -49.63 20.34 23.30
CA ALA A 11 -48.34 21.02 23.23
C ALA A 11 -47.75 21.14 24.64
N GLU A 12 -47.10 20.07 25.11
CA GLU A 12 -46.21 20.09 26.29
C GLU A 12 -45.20 21.23 26.11
N GLU A 13 -45.05 22.07 27.14
CA GLU A 13 -44.04 23.12 27.13
C GLU A 13 -42.65 22.51 26.87
N PRO A 14 -41.80 23.17 26.05
CA PRO A 14 -40.49 22.64 25.72
C PRO A 14 -39.65 22.48 26.98
N THR A 15 -39.35 21.23 27.35
CA THR A 15 -38.48 20.94 28.49
C THR A 15 -37.01 21.06 28.09
N PHE A 16 -36.24 21.81 28.89
CA PHE A 16 -34.83 22.03 28.65
C PHE A 16 -33.95 21.39 29.74
N LEU A 17 -32.77 20.96 29.34
CA LEU A 17 -31.69 20.57 30.23
C LEU A 17 -30.71 21.73 30.36
N ARG A 18 -30.45 22.16 31.60
CA ARG A 18 -29.38 23.12 31.94
C ARG A 18 -28.09 22.39 32.30
N LEU A 19 -27.04 22.68 31.56
CA LEU A 19 -25.70 22.15 31.77
C LEU A 19 -24.74 23.29 32.07
N ASN A 20 -23.83 23.09 33.01
CA ASN A 20 -22.71 23.97 33.27
C ASN A 20 -21.42 23.23 32.91
N ILE A 21 -20.78 23.63 31.80
CA ILE A 21 -19.56 22.99 31.32
C ILE A 21 -18.40 23.94 31.57
N GLY A 22 -17.56 23.60 32.57
CA GLY A 22 -16.38 24.40 32.91
C GLY A 22 -16.66 25.87 33.22
N GLY A 23 -17.86 26.21 33.70
CA GLY A 23 -18.29 27.56 34.04
C GLY A 23 -19.25 28.21 33.03
N SER A 24 -19.37 27.66 31.82
CA SER A 24 -20.32 28.16 30.80
C SER A 24 -21.64 27.40 30.87
N VAL A 25 -22.76 28.13 30.84
CA VAL A 25 -24.11 27.56 30.91
C VAL A 25 -24.68 27.30 29.51
N TYR A 26 -25.13 26.08 29.28
CA TYR A 26 -25.79 25.64 28.05
C TYR A 26 -27.21 25.17 28.34
N LEU A 27 -28.14 25.57 27.48
CA LEU A 27 -29.55 25.16 27.55
C LEU A 27 -29.89 24.33 26.31
N ILE A 28 -30.14 23.04 26.49
CA ILE A 28 -30.42 22.11 25.39
C ILE A 28 -31.84 21.58 25.51
N LEU A 29 -32.59 21.60 24.40
CA LEU A 29 -33.93 21.00 24.34
C LEU A 29 -33.81 19.47 24.52
N ILE A 30 -34.57 18.91 25.47
CA ILE A 30 -34.53 17.46 25.77
C ILE A 30 -34.88 16.64 24.52
N ASP A 31 -35.87 17.07 23.74
CA ASP A 31 -36.26 16.39 22.51
C ASP A 31 -35.14 16.38 21.45
N ALA A 32 -34.30 17.41 21.40
CA ALA A 32 -33.18 17.44 20.46
C ALA A 32 -32.12 16.39 20.83
N LEU A 33 -31.82 16.24 22.12
CA LEU A 33 -30.91 15.20 22.62
C LEU A 33 -31.39 13.79 22.25
N LEU A 34 -32.67 13.52 22.50
CA LEU A 34 -33.28 12.20 22.26
C LEU A 34 -33.42 11.88 20.77
N ARG A 35 -33.58 12.89 19.90
CA ARG A 35 -33.66 12.70 18.45
C ARG A 35 -32.30 12.54 17.78
N ALA A 36 -31.30 13.30 18.20
CA ALA A 36 -30.00 13.33 17.52
C ALA A 36 -29.19 12.05 17.76
N GLU A 37 -29.05 11.63 19.03
CA GLU A 37 -28.25 10.46 19.38
C GLU A 37 -28.81 9.74 20.62
N PRO A 38 -29.77 8.82 20.45
CA PRO A 38 -30.44 8.14 21.56
C PRO A 38 -29.50 7.37 22.49
N ASN A 39 -28.36 6.90 21.97
CA ASN A 39 -27.37 6.14 22.74
C ASN A 39 -26.26 7.01 23.34
N GLY A 40 -26.27 8.31 23.03
CA GLY A 40 -25.30 9.30 23.47
C GLY A 40 -25.35 9.54 24.97
N PHE A 41 -24.30 10.16 25.50
CA PHE A 41 -24.17 10.40 26.93
C PHE A 41 -25.31 11.27 27.46
N LEU A 42 -25.59 12.41 26.81
CA LEU A 42 -26.61 13.35 27.26
C LEU A 42 -28.03 12.80 27.10
N ALA A 43 -28.30 12.01 26.05
CA ALA A 43 -29.60 11.36 25.87
C ALA A 43 -29.89 10.37 27.01
N LYS A 44 -28.89 9.56 27.41
CA LYS A 44 -29.00 8.68 28.58
C LYS A 44 -29.08 9.47 29.88
N PHE A 45 -28.30 10.54 30.01
CA PHE A 45 -28.29 11.39 31.20
C PHE A 45 -29.67 11.99 31.49
N VAL A 46 -30.39 12.46 30.46
CA VAL A 46 -31.74 13.01 30.63
C VAL A 46 -32.78 11.94 30.99
N GLN A 47 -32.57 10.68 30.60
CA GLN A 47 -33.47 9.60 31.00
C GLN A 47 -33.29 9.18 32.48
N LEU A 48 -32.20 9.60 33.13
CA LEU A 48 -31.98 9.36 34.56
C LEU A 48 -32.87 10.27 35.42
N ASN A 49 -33.25 9.74 36.59
CA ASN A 49 -33.84 10.57 37.65
C ASN A 49 -32.80 11.50 38.29
N HIS A 50 -33.26 12.52 39.00
CA HIS A 50 -32.38 13.53 39.60
C HIS A 50 -31.31 12.90 40.52
N ALA A 51 -31.69 11.98 41.40
CA ALA A 51 -30.76 11.30 42.31
C ALA A 51 -29.65 10.51 41.58
N ALA A 52 -29.94 9.94 40.40
CA ALA A 52 -28.93 9.27 39.59
C ALA A 52 -28.07 10.28 38.81
N ARG A 53 -28.64 11.38 38.32
CA ARG A 53 -27.87 12.45 37.66
C ARG A 53 -26.82 13.06 38.59
N LEU A 54 -27.15 13.24 39.87
CA LEU A 54 -26.20 13.71 40.89
C LEU A 54 -24.99 12.78 41.10
N LYS A 55 -25.08 11.51 40.71
CA LYS A 55 -23.95 10.56 40.78
C LYS A 55 -23.06 10.60 39.52
N VAL A 56 -23.57 11.18 38.43
CA VAL A 56 -22.91 11.21 37.12
C VAL A 56 -22.30 12.58 36.85
N ALA A 57 -22.98 13.66 37.23
CA ALA A 57 -22.44 15.02 37.18
C ALA A 57 -21.41 15.24 38.30
N ASP A 58 -20.43 16.10 38.04
CA ASP A 58 -19.37 16.40 39.01
C ASP A 58 -19.89 17.26 40.16
N ALA A 59 -20.87 18.13 39.87
CA ALA A 59 -21.61 18.89 40.86
C ALA A 59 -23.01 19.26 40.33
N TYR A 60 -23.86 19.79 41.22
CA TYR A 60 -25.16 20.35 40.85
C TYR A 60 -25.37 21.66 41.61
N PHE A 61 -25.67 22.73 40.88
CA PHE A 61 -25.93 24.05 41.44
C PHE A 61 -27.43 24.24 41.59
N THR A 62 -27.91 24.30 42.82
CA THR A 62 -29.34 24.45 43.15
C THR A 62 -29.91 25.80 42.73
N ASP A 63 -29.09 26.85 42.77
CA ASP A 63 -29.53 28.21 42.49
C ASP A 63 -29.90 28.40 41.00
N ASP A 64 -29.15 27.73 40.12
CA ASP A 64 -29.33 27.81 38.66
C ASP A 64 -30.02 26.59 38.04
N ASP A 65 -30.35 25.56 38.86
CA ASP A 65 -30.82 24.23 38.43
C ASP A 65 -29.94 23.67 37.29
N SER A 66 -28.62 23.63 37.51
CA SER A 66 -27.66 23.22 36.48
C SER A 66 -26.73 22.10 36.93
N TYR A 67 -26.52 21.13 36.03
CA TYR A 67 -25.59 20.02 36.25
C TYR A 67 -24.20 20.41 35.74
N PHE A 68 -23.20 20.33 36.60
CA PHE A 68 -21.84 20.71 36.30
C PHE A 68 -21.01 19.54 35.80
N PHE A 69 -20.22 19.79 34.76
CA PHE A 69 -19.18 18.89 34.26
C PHE A 69 -17.85 19.63 34.16
N GLN A 70 -16.79 19.06 34.74
CA GLN A 70 -15.43 19.58 34.73
C GLN A 70 -14.76 19.31 33.36
N ARG A 71 -15.28 19.95 32.32
CA ARG A 71 -14.80 19.83 30.93
C ARG A 71 -14.63 21.22 30.32
N SER A 72 -13.96 21.31 29.18
CA SER A 72 -13.71 22.60 28.53
C SER A 72 -14.97 23.09 27.81
N PRO A 73 -15.45 24.33 28.08
CA PRO A 73 -16.58 24.89 27.34
C PRO A 73 -16.23 25.09 25.86
N HIS A 74 -14.98 25.48 25.57
CA HIS A 74 -14.52 25.70 24.20
C HIS A 74 -14.62 24.45 23.32
N THR A 75 -14.39 23.26 23.90
CA THR A 75 -14.58 21.99 23.16
C THR A 75 -16.03 21.55 23.12
N PHE A 76 -16.85 21.97 24.09
CA PHE A 76 -18.25 21.61 24.15
C PHE A 76 -19.12 22.38 23.15
N ASP A 77 -18.68 23.54 22.65
CA ASP A 77 -19.45 24.33 21.68
C ASP A 77 -19.81 23.54 20.41
N CYS A 78 -18.88 22.74 19.86
CA CYS A 78 -19.16 21.90 18.69
C CYS A 78 -20.06 20.70 19.03
N VAL A 79 -19.98 20.18 20.27
CA VAL A 79 -20.87 19.15 20.81
C VAL A 79 -22.30 19.69 20.97
N PHE A 80 -22.43 20.92 21.46
CA PHE A 80 -23.71 21.61 21.57
C PHE A 80 -24.34 21.82 20.18
N GLN A 81 -23.57 22.32 19.21
CA GLN A 81 -24.03 22.52 17.83
C GLN A 81 -24.46 21.20 17.17
N TYR A 82 -23.77 20.09 17.45
CA TYR A 82 -24.14 18.76 16.94
C TYR A 82 -25.59 18.36 17.25
N TYR A 83 -26.11 18.69 18.43
CA TYR A 83 -27.51 18.38 18.76
C TYR A 83 -28.54 19.21 17.97
N ALA A 84 -28.10 20.29 17.31
CA ALA A 84 -28.93 21.06 16.37
C ALA A 84 -28.76 20.60 14.92
N THR A 85 -27.54 20.24 14.50
CA THR A 85 -27.20 19.96 13.09
C THR A 85 -27.19 18.47 12.72
N GLY A 86 -26.98 17.58 13.70
CA GLY A 86 -26.75 16.14 13.49
C GLY A 86 -25.37 15.78 12.93
N VAL A 87 -24.52 16.77 12.64
CA VAL A 87 -23.17 16.62 12.10
C VAL A 87 -22.20 17.45 12.93
N ILE A 88 -21.09 16.85 13.34
CA ILE A 88 -20.07 17.50 14.17
C ILE A 88 -18.82 17.84 13.36
N HIS A 89 -18.30 19.04 13.59
CA HIS A 89 -17.09 19.55 12.93
C HIS A 89 -16.05 19.90 14.00
N ARG A 90 -14.77 19.66 13.68
CA ARG A 90 -13.65 20.06 14.54
C ARG A 90 -13.35 21.55 14.34
N PRO A 91 -13.43 22.39 15.38
CA PRO A 91 -12.91 23.75 15.33
C PRO A 91 -11.39 23.76 15.09
N PRO A 92 -10.85 24.68 14.27
CA PRO A 92 -9.43 24.67 13.89
C PRO A 92 -8.48 24.84 15.10
N GLU A 93 -8.93 25.49 16.16
CA GLU A 93 -8.18 25.76 17.39
C GLU A 93 -7.97 24.52 18.27
N ILE A 94 -8.76 23.45 18.05
CA ILE A 94 -8.81 22.28 18.93
C ILE A 94 -8.04 21.12 18.29
N CYS A 95 -7.00 20.60 18.94
CA CYS A 95 -6.20 19.53 18.35
C CYS A 95 -7.04 18.25 18.08
N PRO A 96 -6.69 17.45 17.04
CA PRO A 96 -7.45 16.24 16.69
C PRO A 96 -7.64 15.26 17.84
N ALA A 97 -6.60 15.03 18.65
CA ALA A 97 -6.66 14.10 19.77
C ALA A 97 -7.64 14.56 20.86
N ALA A 98 -7.65 15.85 21.21
CA ALA A 98 -8.60 16.41 22.17
C ALA A 98 -10.03 16.39 21.64
N PHE A 99 -10.23 16.65 20.35
CA PHE A 99 -11.56 16.54 19.74
C PHE A 99 -12.10 15.11 19.79
N LEU A 100 -11.29 14.11 19.43
CA LEU A 100 -11.69 12.71 19.47
C LEU A 100 -12.00 12.22 20.89
N SER A 101 -11.23 12.66 21.90
CA SER A 101 -11.50 12.30 23.29
C SER A 101 -12.80 12.92 23.83
N GLU A 102 -13.18 14.11 23.36
CA GLU A 102 -14.49 14.69 23.64
C GLU A 102 -15.61 13.87 23.01
N LEU A 103 -15.50 13.49 21.72
CA LEU A 103 -16.50 12.63 21.07
C LEU A 103 -16.68 11.30 21.81
N GLU A 104 -15.57 10.69 22.25
CA GLU A 104 -15.60 9.45 23.03
C GLU A 104 -16.34 9.63 24.36
N PHE A 105 -16.05 10.70 25.09
CA PHE A 105 -16.71 11.00 26.37
C PHE A 105 -18.21 11.26 26.19
N TRP A 106 -18.59 12.14 25.24
CA TRP A 106 -19.98 12.48 24.97
C TRP A 106 -20.73 11.35 24.24
N ARG A 107 -20.03 10.28 23.86
CA ARG A 107 -20.54 9.11 23.13
C ARG A 107 -21.18 9.50 21.80
N ILE A 108 -20.54 10.43 21.09
CA ILE A 108 -20.94 10.81 19.74
C ILE A 108 -20.16 9.91 18.75
N PRO A 109 -20.86 9.16 17.87
CA PRO A 109 -20.18 8.25 16.95
C PRO A 109 -19.37 9.02 15.90
N LEU A 110 -18.22 8.46 15.53
CA LEU A 110 -17.30 9.06 14.54
C LEU A 110 -17.91 9.12 13.14
N THR A 111 -19.00 8.37 12.88
CA THR A 111 -19.79 8.41 11.65
C THR A 111 -20.47 9.75 11.40
N ASN A 112 -20.71 10.53 12.46
CA ASN A 112 -21.35 11.84 12.40
C ASN A 112 -20.34 12.98 12.25
N VAL A 113 -19.04 12.67 12.19
CA VAL A 113 -18.01 13.65 11.86
C VAL A 113 -18.18 14.04 10.39
N GLY A 114 -18.32 15.34 10.14
CA GLY A 114 -18.51 15.86 8.79
C GLY A 114 -17.35 15.47 7.85
N SER A 115 -17.64 15.35 6.56
CA SER A 115 -16.68 14.92 5.54
C SER A 115 -15.41 15.77 5.49
N CYS A 116 -15.50 17.08 5.77
CA CYS A 116 -14.34 17.98 5.86
C CYS A 116 -13.38 17.65 7.02
N CYS A 117 -13.84 16.92 8.04
CA CYS A 117 -13.05 16.49 9.18
C CYS A 117 -12.77 14.98 9.16
N ALA A 118 -13.10 14.26 8.09
CA ALA A 118 -12.95 12.80 8.04
C ALA A 118 -11.50 12.32 8.14
N GLU A 119 -10.52 13.18 7.85
CA GLU A 119 -9.09 12.85 7.92
C GLU A 119 -8.60 12.53 9.34
N ILE A 120 -9.22 13.13 10.37
CA ILE A 120 -8.82 12.92 11.77
C ILE A 120 -9.42 11.66 12.36
N VAL A 121 -10.48 11.11 11.75
CA VAL A 121 -11.13 9.90 12.22
C VAL A 121 -10.17 8.73 11.98
N PRO A 122 -9.77 7.99 13.03
CA PRO A 122 -8.99 6.78 12.85
C PRO A 122 -9.77 5.84 11.94
N LYS A 123 -9.28 5.67 10.71
CA LYS A 123 -9.79 4.60 9.85
C LYS A 123 -9.43 3.32 10.57
N GLU A 124 -10.43 2.52 10.96
CA GLU A 124 -10.18 1.13 11.27
C GLU A 124 -9.40 0.60 10.06
N ARG A 125 -8.11 0.30 10.26
CA ARG A 125 -7.42 -0.52 9.27
C ARG A 125 -8.30 -1.75 9.19
N PRO A 126 -8.81 -2.13 8.00
CA PRO A 126 -9.44 -3.43 7.88
C PRO A 126 -8.47 -4.41 8.54
N PRO A 127 -8.94 -5.29 9.42
CA PRO A 127 -8.04 -6.21 10.11
C PRO A 127 -7.17 -6.81 9.02
N GLU A 128 -5.87 -6.51 9.05
CA GLU A 128 -4.90 -7.24 8.22
C GLU A 128 -5.26 -8.69 8.50
N LYS A 129 -5.77 -9.38 7.48
CA LYS A 129 -6.41 -10.69 7.62
C LYS A 129 -5.49 -11.48 8.55
N GLU A 130 -5.96 -11.98 9.70
CA GLU A 130 -5.09 -12.62 10.71
C GLU A 130 -4.12 -13.65 10.09
N ASP A 131 -4.58 -14.24 8.98
CA ASP A 131 -3.88 -15.01 7.97
C ASP A 131 -2.55 -14.45 7.37
N GLU A 132 -2.23 -13.16 7.54
CA GLU A 132 -0.99 -12.50 7.08
C GLU A 132 0.06 -12.38 8.20
N ARG A 133 -0.34 -12.46 9.47
CA ARG A 133 0.61 -12.44 10.58
C ARG A 133 1.31 -13.80 10.65
N VAL A 134 2.55 -13.82 10.18
CA VAL A 134 3.45 -14.95 10.38
C VAL A 134 3.94 -14.92 11.83
N ASP A 135 3.27 -15.68 12.69
CA ASP A 135 3.61 -15.84 14.10
C ASP A 135 4.54 -17.04 14.32
N ASP A 136 4.95 -17.24 15.57
CA ASP A 136 5.88 -18.31 15.92
C ASP A 136 5.29 -19.72 15.74
N THR A 137 3.96 -19.84 15.84
CA THR A 137 3.24 -21.12 15.70
C THR A 137 2.97 -21.50 14.24
N THR A 138 3.00 -20.53 13.32
CA THR A 138 2.81 -20.73 11.88
C THR A 138 3.72 -21.84 11.31
N PHE A 139 4.93 -22.01 11.87
CA PHE A 139 5.93 -22.95 11.37
C PHE A 139 5.85 -24.36 11.98
N ASP A 140 5.08 -24.57 13.05
CA ASP A 140 5.15 -25.79 13.85
C ASP A 140 4.65 -27.04 13.10
N ASN A 141 3.70 -26.86 12.19
CA ASN A 141 3.11 -27.93 11.37
C ASN A 141 3.76 -28.10 9.98
N LEU A 142 4.84 -27.36 9.70
CA LEU A 142 5.52 -27.41 8.40
C LEU A 142 6.76 -28.32 8.44
N MET A 143 7.01 -29.00 7.31
CA MET A 143 8.26 -29.73 7.09
C MET A 143 9.46 -28.81 7.30
N PHE A 144 10.42 -29.25 8.13
CA PHE A 144 11.58 -28.45 8.56
C PHE A 144 11.21 -27.12 9.23
N GLY A 145 10.10 -27.06 9.99
CA GLY A 145 9.58 -25.85 10.63
C GLY A 145 10.62 -25.00 11.36
N LYS A 146 11.47 -25.62 12.20
CA LYS A 146 12.55 -24.91 12.93
C LYS A 146 13.59 -24.26 12.01
N LEU A 147 14.00 -24.96 10.95
CA LEU A 147 14.96 -24.43 9.96
C LEU A 147 14.32 -23.32 9.14
N ARG A 148 13.09 -23.54 8.64
CA ARG A 148 12.33 -22.54 7.89
C ARG A 148 12.09 -21.27 8.70
N ARG A 149 11.73 -21.40 9.99
CA ARG A 149 11.58 -20.26 10.90
C ARG A 149 12.88 -19.48 11.08
N ARG A 150 14.01 -20.17 11.25
CA ARG A 150 15.33 -19.53 11.34
C ARG A 150 15.68 -18.78 10.06
N MET A 151 15.47 -19.41 8.90
CA MET A 151 15.72 -18.80 7.59
C MET A 151 14.77 -17.62 7.32
N TRP A 152 13.48 -17.75 7.65
CA TRP A 152 12.49 -16.70 7.50
C TRP A 152 12.83 -15.48 8.34
N THR A 153 13.24 -15.70 9.60
CA THR A 153 13.68 -14.62 10.49
C THR A 153 14.94 -13.95 9.97
N PHE A 154 15.88 -14.72 9.41
CA PHE A 154 17.11 -14.20 8.83
C PHE A 154 16.88 -13.38 7.55
N LEU A 155 16.01 -13.85 6.64
CA LEU A 155 15.80 -13.27 5.31
C LEU A 155 14.79 -12.11 5.31
N GLU A 156 13.73 -12.18 6.14
CA GLU A 156 12.62 -11.22 6.11
C GLU A 156 12.72 -10.16 7.22
N ARG A 157 13.48 -10.42 8.30
CA ARG A 157 13.67 -9.47 9.40
C ARG A 157 15.11 -8.93 9.39
N PRO A 158 15.38 -7.78 8.75
CA PRO A 158 16.73 -7.24 8.62
C PRO A 158 17.38 -6.91 9.98
N GLY A 159 16.58 -6.51 10.97
CA GLY A 159 17.04 -6.24 12.34
C GLY A 159 17.32 -7.49 13.19
N SER A 160 17.09 -8.72 12.69
CA SER A 160 17.15 -9.93 13.51
C SER A 160 18.56 -10.31 13.97
N SER A 161 19.58 -10.07 13.15
CA SER A 161 20.95 -10.44 13.43
C SER A 161 21.95 -9.62 12.62
N MET A 162 23.21 -9.59 13.06
CA MET A 162 24.29 -8.92 12.31
C MET A 162 24.54 -9.57 10.94
N GLN A 163 24.34 -10.89 10.84
CA GLN A 163 24.43 -11.61 9.57
C GLN A 163 23.27 -11.25 8.63
N ALA A 164 22.05 -11.06 9.15
CA ALA A 164 20.89 -10.65 8.35
C ALA A 164 21.09 -9.26 7.74
N LYS A 165 21.64 -8.32 8.52
CA LYS A 165 22.02 -6.98 8.03
C LYS A 165 23.08 -7.04 6.92
N ALA A 166 24.10 -7.89 7.09
CA ALA A 166 25.13 -8.07 6.06
C ALA A 166 24.54 -8.66 4.76
N PHE A 167 23.63 -9.62 4.89
CA PHE A 167 22.93 -10.22 3.75
C PHE A 167 22.04 -9.21 3.01
N GLU A 168 21.25 -8.43 3.75
CA GLU A 168 20.42 -7.34 3.19
C GLU A 168 21.27 -6.29 2.45
N LEU A 169 22.38 -5.86 3.05
CA LEU A 169 23.33 -4.94 2.42
C LEU A 169 23.91 -5.55 1.13
N SER A 170 24.29 -6.82 1.17
CA SER A 170 24.79 -7.50 -0.03
C SER A 170 23.73 -7.58 -1.12
N SER A 171 22.48 -7.92 -0.78
CA SER A 171 21.38 -8.03 -1.74
C SER A 171 21.08 -6.68 -2.39
N THR A 172 21.10 -5.61 -1.59
CA THR A 172 20.93 -4.23 -2.07
C THR A 172 22.07 -3.80 -3.01
N LEU A 173 23.31 -4.21 -2.70
CA LEU A 173 24.46 -3.95 -3.56
C LEU A 173 24.35 -4.68 -4.92
N PHE A 174 23.90 -5.93 -4.94
CA PHE A 174 23.68 -6.68 -6.17
C PHE A 174 22.60 -6.05 -7.05
N VAL A 175 21.51 -5.54 -6.46
CA VAL A 175 20.51 -4.74 -7.18
C VAL A 175 21.15 -3.51 -7.82
N ALA A 176 21.96 -2.75 -7.07
CA ALA A 176 22.64 -1.57 -7.60
C ALA A 176 23.60 -1.93 -8.76
N ILE A 177 24.39 -3.00 -8.62
CA ILE A 177 25.31 -3.48 -9.65
C ILE A 177 24.54 -3.89 -10.92
N SER A 178 23.43 -4.62 -10.77
CA SER A 178 22.60 -5.04 -11.89
C SER A 178 22.01 -3.84 -12.64
N VAL A 179 21.45 -2.87 -11.93
CA VAL A 179 20.89 -1.65 -12.53
C VAL A 179 21.98 -0.84 -13.25
N MET A 180 23.16 -0.67 -12.64
CA MET A 180 24.28 0.01 -13.29
C MET A 180 24.79 -0.75 -14.53
N GLY A 181 24.87 -2.07 -14.47
CA GLY A 181 25.28 -2.91 -15.60
C GLY A 181 24.35 -2.78 -16.80
N LEU A 182 23.03 -2.82 -16.56
CA LEU A 182 22.01 -2.60 -17.59
C LEU A 182 22.06 -1.18 -18.15
N SER A 183 22.27 -0.18 -17.28
CA SER A 183 22.37 1.22 -17.67
C SER A 183 23.59 1.48 -18.55
N PHE A 184 24.73 0.86 -18.24
CA PHE A 184 25.95 1.01 -19.04
C PHE A 184 25.96 0.16 -20.31
N GLY A 185 25.42 -1.06 -20.28
CA GLY A 185 25.28 -1.91 -21.48
C GLY A 185 24.38 -1.29 -22.56
N THR A 186 23.51 -0.37 -22.15
CA THR A 186 22.66 0.43 -23.02
C THR A 186 23.41 1.52 -23.79
N ILE A 187 24.51 2.05 -23.25
CA ILE A 187 25.21 3.19 -23.84
C ILE A 187 26.00 2.72 -25.07
N PRO A 188 25.81 3.34 -26.25
CA PRO A 188 26.39 2.87 -27.52
C PRO A 188 27.92 2.92 -27.55
N ASP A 189 28.56 3.73 -26.69
CA ASP A 189 30.01 3.83 -26.55
C ASP A 189 30.62 2.64 -25.79
N PHE A 190 29.82 1.95 -24.97
CA PHE A 190 30.24 0.77 -24.22
C PHE A 190 29.82 -0.55 -24.91
N GLN A 191 29.22 -0.47 -26.09
CA GLN A 191 28.85 -1.62 -26.92
C GLN A 191 29.98 -2.00 -27.90
N VAL A 192 30.13 -3.30 -28.14
CA VAL A 192 31.13 -3.86 -29.04
C VAL A 192 30.46 -4.23 -30.37
N ILE A 193 31.15 -3.97 -31.48
CA ILE A 193 30.69 -4.35 -32.81
C ILE A 193 30.91 -5.87 -32.99
N GLN A 194 29.83 -6.60 -33.26
CA GLN A 194 29.86 -7.98 -33.71
C GLN A 194 29.43 -8.03 -35.17
N TYR A 195 30.18 -8.79 -35.98
CA TYR A 195 29.87 -9.04 -37.38
C TYR A 195 28.95 -10.26 -37.48
N LEU A 196 27.81 -10.11 -38.16
CA LEU A 196 26.96 -11.25 -38.49
C LEU A 196 27.65 -12.16 -39.53
N PRO A 197 27.30 -13.46 -39.58
CA PRO A 197 27.74 -14.32 -40.65
C PRO A 197 27.35 -13.72 -42.01
N PRO A 198 28.24 -13.75 -43.02
CA PRO A 198 27.92 -13.20 -44.33
C PRO A 198 26.67 -13.89 -44.90
N HIS A 199 25.78 -13.10 -45.47
CA HIS A 199 24.61 -13.60 -46.16
C HIS A 199 24.53 -13.02 -47.57
N ASN A 200 23.95 -13.82 -48.46
CA ASN A 200 23.78 -13.45 -49.86
C ASN A 200 22.48 -12.68 -50.01
N GLU A 201 22.57 -11.42 -50.42
CA GLU A 201 21.41 -10.58 -50.76
C GLU A 201 21.31 -10.48 -52.29
N SER A 202 20.14 -10.81 -52.85
CA SER A 202 19.90 -10.72 -54.30
C SER A 202 19.22 -9.40 -54.63
N ILE A 203 19.91 -8.55 -55.40
CA ILE A 203 19.37 -7.29 -55.89
C ILE A 203 18.95 -7.47 -57.35
N VAL A 204 17.70 -7.11 -57.67
CA VAL A 204 17.19 -7.12 -59.05
C VAL A 204 17.40 -5.74 -59.64
N LEU A 205 18.26 -5.64 -60.66
CA LEU A 205 18.52 -4.40 -61.38
C LEU A 205 17.35 -4.04 -62.31
N PRO A 206 17.18 -2.76 -62.68
CA PRO A 206 16.10 -2.32 -63.58
C PRO A 206 16.11 -3.00 -64.96
N ASN A 207 17.26 -3.54 -65.36
CA ASN A 207 17.44 -4.31 -66.60
C ASN A 207 17.08 -5.81 -66.46
N GLY A 208 16.55 -6.24 -65.31
CA GLY A 208 16.19 -7.64 -65.03
C GLY A 208 17.36 -8.54 -64.63
N THR A 209 18.57 -8.00 -64.54
CA THR A 209 19.74 -8.76 -64.07
C THR A 209 19.66 -8.97 -62.56
N VAL A 210 19.87 -10.20 -62.08
CA VAL A 210 19.97 -10.51 -60.65
C VAL A 210 21.44 -10.55 -60.26
N THR A 211 21.86 -9.65 -59.38
CA THR A 211 23.20 -9.67 -58.78
C THR A 211 23.12 -10.18 -57.35
N ILE A 212 23.95 -11.18 -57.02
CA ILE A 212 24.11 -11.69 -55.66
C ILE A 212 25.31 -10.97 -55.05
N MET A 213 25.08 -10.24 -53.95
CA MET A 213 26.14 -9.59 -53.19
C MET A 213 26.27 -10.26 -51.83
N GLU A 214 27.51 -10.49 -51.39
CA GLU A 214 27.81 -10.93 -50.04
C GLU A 214 27.80 -9.69 -49.13
N LYS A 215 26.82 -9.62 -48.24
CA LYS A 215 26.66 -8.50 -47.31
C LYS A 215 27.11 -8.93 -45.91
N VAL A 216 27.95 -8.11 -45.30
CA VAL A 216 28.36 -8.25 -43.90
C VAL A 216 27.67 -7.13 -43.13
N GLU A 217 26.75 -7.51 -42.24
CA GLU A 217 26.07 -6.55 -41.35
C GLU A 217 26.82 -6.43 -40.02
N GLU A 218 27.02 -5.19 -39.59
CA GLU A 218 27.60 -4.84 -38.31
C GLU A 218 26.49 -4.57 -37.29
N MET A 219 26.62 -5.15 -36.10
CA MET A 219 25.66 -4.96 -35.02
C MET A 219 26.40 -4.59 -33.75
N LYS A 220 25.88 -3.59 -33.02
CA LYS A 220 26.38 -3.25 -31.68
C LYS A 220 25.73 -4.17 -30.65
N VAL A 221 26.57 -4.86 -29.88
CA VAL A 221 26.15 -5.78 -28.83
C VAL A 221 26.81 -5.35 -27.52
N GLU A 222 26.13 -5.60 -26.40
CA GLU A 222 26.69 -5.36 -25.08
C GLU A 222 28.04 -6.07 -24.87
N HIS A 223 28.95 -5.38 -24.16
CA HIS A 223 30.26 -5.95 -23.85
C HIS A 223 30.11 -7.19 -22.96
N THR A 224 30.87 -8.25 -23.26
CA THR A 224 30.81 -9.55 -22.57
C THR A 224 30.87 -9.46 -21.04
N ALA A 225 31.59 -8.46 -20.50
CA ALA A 225 31.65 -8.22 -19.05
C ALA A 225 30.28 -7.88 -18.44
N PHE A 226 29.44 -7.09 -19.12
CA PHE A 226 28.09 -6.76 -18.64
C PHE A 226 27.18 -7.98 -18.67
N VAL A 227 27.26 -8.79 -19.73
CA VAL A 227 26.55 -10.08 -19.84
C VAL A 227 26.91 -11.03 -18.69
N ILE A 228 28.21 -11.16 -18.39
CA ILE A 228 28.67 -12.02 -17.28
C ILE A 228 28.16 -11.47 -15.94
N THR A 229 28.25 -10.15 -15.74
CA THR A 229 27.78 -9.49 -14.52
C THR A 229 26.29 -9.71 -14.32
N GLU A 230 25.49 -9.55 -15.37
CA GLU A 230 24.05 -9.79 -15.34
C GLU A 230 23.73 -11.25 -14.98
N ARG A 231 24.42 -12.22 -15.59
CA ARG A 231 24.25 -13.65 -15.26
C ARG A 231 24.56 -13.96 -13.80
N ILE A 232 25.61 -13.34 -13.24
CA ILE A 232 25.96 -13.49 -11.83
C ILE A 232 24.86 -12.89 -10.94
N CYS A 233 24.31 -11.72 -11.30
CA CYS A 233 23.22 -11.08 -10.56
C CYS A 233 21.94 -11.93 -10.60
N ILE A 234 21.57 -12.45 -11.77
CA ILE A 234 20.41 -13.35 -11.92
C ILE A 234 20.58 -14.61 -11.09
N ALA A 235 21.77 -15.21 -11.07
CA ALA A 235 22.07 -16.37 -10.23
C ALA A 235 21.91 -16.04 -8.74
N PHE A 236 22.40 -14.88 -8.30
CA PHE A 236 22.23 -14.41 -6.92
C PHE A 236 20.74 -14.21 -6.57
N PHE A 237 19.98 -13.46 -7.37
CA PHE A 237 18.55 -13.24 -7.16
C PHE A 237 17.75 -14.54 -7.20
N THR A 238 18.13 -15.49 -8.06
CA THR A 238 17.50 -16.83 -8.07
C THR A 238 17.70 -17.53 -6.74
N VAL A 239 18.95 -17.59 -6.24
CA VAL A 239 19.25 -18.24 -4.95
C VAL A 239 18.51 -17.55 -3.82
N GLU A 240 18.56 -16.22 -3.77
CA GLU A 240 17.87 -15.41 -2.78
C GLU A 240 16.35 -15.67 -2.79
N TYR A 241 15.72 -15.62 -3.96
CA TYR A 241 14.30 -15.89 -4.14
C TYR A 241 13.94 -17.33 -3.75
N CYS A 242 14.75 -18.33 -4.15
CA CYS A 242 14.57 -19.73 -3.76
C CYS A 242 14.67 -19.93 -2.24
N LEU A 243 15.62 -19.26 -1.58
CA LEU A 243 15.78 -19.33 -0.13
C LEU A 243 14.57 -18.70 0.59
N ARG A 244 14.10 -17.53 0.13
CA ARG A 244 12.88 -16.90 0.66
C ARG A 244 11.65 -17.76 0.42
N MET A 245 11.51 -18.29 -0.79
CA MET A 245 10.44 -19.21 -1.16
C MET A 245 10.48 -20.46 -0.28
N PHE A 246 11.63 -21.07 -0.03
CA PHE A 246 11.78 -22.23 0.85
C PHE A 246 11.40 -21.90 2.30
N ALA A 247 11.82 -20.74 2.81
CA ALA A 247 11.51 -20.28 4.15
C ALA A 247 10.02 -19.93 4.34
N ALA A 248 9.33 -19.46 3.29
CA ALA A 248 7.95 -19.02 3.38
C ALA A 248 6.97 -20.13 3.83
N PRO A 249 6.03 -19.86 4.75
CA PRO A 249 5.06 -20.85 5.19
C PRO A 249 4.01 -21.16 4.10
N ARG A 250 3.59 -20.13 3.34
CA ARG A 250 2.58 -20.22 2.27
C ARG A 250 3.18 -19.70 0.95
N LYS A 251 3.65 -20.62 0.10
CA LYS A 251 4.44 -20.32 -1.13
C LYS A 251 3.74 -19.40 -2.13
N LEU A 252 2.52 -19.74 -2.54
CA LEU A 252 1.75 -18.95 -3.52
C LEU A 252 1.42 -17.55 -3.00
N ARG A 253 1.02 -17.43 -1.74
CA ARG A 253 0.76 -16.13 -1.13
C ARG A 253 2.04 -15.31 -1.02
N PHE A 254 3.17 -15.94 -0.71
CA PHE A 254 4.47 -15.29 -0.71
C PHE A 254 4.83 -14.77 -2.11
N ALA A 255 4.69 -15.58 -3.16
CA ALA A 255 4.99 -15.18 -4.55
C ALA A 255 4.13 -14.00 -5.03
N LEU A 256 2.88 -13.93 -4.60
CA LEU A 256 1.93 -12.86 -4.98
C LEU A 256 2.07 -11.58 -4.16
N LYS A 257 2.95 -11.52 -3.14
CA LYS A 257 3.25 -10.26 -2.46
C LYS A 257 3.97 -9.30 -3.42
N PRO A 258 3.61 -8.00 -3.47
CA PRO A 258 4.18 -7.06 -4.42
C PRO A 258 5.73 -7.06 -4.49
N LEU A 259 6.40 -7.09 -3.33
CA LEU A 259 7.87 -7.11 -3.27
C LEU A 259 8.47 -8.39 -3.89
N ASN A 260 7.88 -9.56 -3.60
CA ASN A 260 8.36 -10.83 -4.14
C ASN A 260 7.98 -11.01 -5.61
N LEU A 261 6.95 -10.33 -6.08
CA LEU A 261 6.61 -10.28 -7.49
C LEU A 261 7.69 -9.53 -8.28
N VAL A 262 8.23 -8.43 -7.73
CA VAL A 262 9.37 -7.71 -8.33
C VAL A 262 10.59 -8.61 -8.42
N ASP A 263 10.97 -9.29 -7.33
CA ASP A 263 12.07 -10.26 -7.33
C ASP A 263 11.89 -11.36 -8.39
N LEU A 264 10.66 -11.88 -8.54
CA LEU A 264 10.33 -12.89 -9.55
C LEU A 264 10.46 -12.34 -10.97
N MET A 265 9.89 -11.16 -11.23
CA MET A 265 9.95 -10.51 -12.54
C MET A 265 11.38 -10.19 -12.97
N ALA A 266 12.29 -9.93 -12.02
CA ALA A 266 13.70 -9.69 -12.32
C ALA A 266 14.44 -10.92 -12.87
N ILE A 267 14.02 -12.15 -12.54
CA ILE A 267 14.70 -13.39 -12.98
C ILE A 267 13.96 -14.11 -14.12
N VAL A 268 12.64 -13.92 -14.25
CA VAL A 268 11.79 -14.62 -15.22
C VAL A 268 12.27 -14.51 -16.68
N PRO A 269 12.67 -13.34 -17.20
CA PRO A 269 13.07 -13.21 -18.60
C PRO A 269 14.19 -14.18 -19.01
N PHE A 270 15.21 -14.33 -18.15
CA PHE A 270 16.33 -15.24 -18.40
C PHE A 270 15.89 -16.71 -18.45
N TYR A 271 15.04 -17.15 -17.52
CA TYR A 271 14.56 -18.53 -17.51
C TYR A 271 13.59 -18.81 -18.65
N LEU A 272 12.82 -17.81 -19.09
CA LEU A 272 11.97 -17.92 -20.26
C LEU A 272 12.81 -18.11 -21.52
N GLU A 273 13.87 -17.30 -21.71
CA GLU A 273 14.80 -17.46 -22.83
C GLU A 273 15.45 -18.85 -22.81
N LEU A 274 15.98 -19.28 -21.66
CA LEU A 274 16.57 -20.61 -21.49
C LEU A 274 15.58 -21.73 -21.86
N LEU A 275 14.33 -21.62 -21.41
CA LEU A 275 13.28 -22.58 -21.70
C LEU A 275 12.95 -22.66 -23.20
N LEU A 276 12.84 -21.51 -23.86
CA LEU A 276 12.58 -21.42 -25.29
C LEU A 276 13.72 -22.05 -26.11
N THR A 277 14.97 -21.81 -25.72
CA THR A 277 16.15 -22.44 -26.33
C THR A 277 16.16 -23.95 -26.13
N LEU A 278 15.78 -24.45 -24.95
CA LEU A 278 15.69 -25.89 -24.67
C LEU A 278 14.60 -26.60 -25.48
N PHE A 279 13.50 -25.92 -25.78
CA PHE A 279 12.43 -26.46 -26.63
C PHE A 279 12.76 -26.40 -28.13
N GLY A 280 13.98 -26.05 -28.50
CA GLY A 280 14.45 -26.07 -29.89
C GLY A 280 13.80 -25.00 -30.76
N VAL A 281 13.31 -23.91 -30.16
CA VAL A 281 12.95 -22.72 -30.93
C VAL A 281 14.26 -22.16 -31.50
N ASP A 282 14.38 -22.15 -32.83
CA ASP A 282 15.60 -21.72 -33.52
C ASP A 282 16.13 -20.40 -32.93
N ASP A 283 17.38 -20.44 -32.47
CA ASP A 283 18.13 -19.31 -31.91
C ASP A 283 18.14 -18.10 -32.85
N LYS A 284 18.01 -18.36 -34.16
CA LYS A 284 17.81 -17.35 -35.21
C LYS A 284 16.42 -16.70 -35.14
N LYS A 285 15.34 -17.49 -35.00
CA LYS A 285 13.97 -16.97 -34.83
C LYS A 285 13.77 -16.27 -33.49
N LEU A 286 14.40 -16.73 -32.41
CA LEU A 286 14.34 -16.04 -31.11
C LEU A 286 15.10 -14.71 -31.15
N ARG A 287 16.27 -14.66 -31.82
CA ARG A 287 16.93 -13.39 -32.15
C ARG A 287 16.01 -12.51 -32.96
N ASP A 288 15.44 -13.02 -34.05
CA ASP A 288 14.54 -12.24 -34.90
C ASP A 288 13.31 -11.74 -34.15
N TRP A 289 12.80 -12.45 -33.14
CA TRP A 289 11.75 -11.97 -32.24
C TRP A 289 12.27 -10.89 -31.28
N ARG A 290 13.44 -11.09 -30.68
CA ARG A 290 14.14 -10.08 -29.87
C ARG A 290 14.36 -8.79 -30.68
N TRP A 291 14.60 -8.91 -31.99
CA TRP A 291 14.78 -7.81 -32.93
C TRP A 291 13.47 -7.31 -33.58
N ALA A 292 12.41 -8.11 -33.66
CA ALA A 292 11.10 -7.68 -34.18
C ALA A 292 10.31 -6.86 -33.16
N PHE A 293 10.59 -7.06 -31.86
CA PHE A 293 10.10 -6.21 -30.78
C PHE A 293 10.96 -4.95 -30.56
N LEU A 294 12.21 -4.93 -31.05
CA LEU A 294 12.96 -3.71 -31.27
C LEU A 294 12.48 -3.12 -32.60
N VAL A 295 11.41 -2.32 -32.54
CA VAL A 295 10.75 -1.63 -33.65
C VAL A 295 11.70 -1.45 -34.84
N LYS A 296 11.36 -2.09 -35.96
CA LYS A 296 11.93 -1.78 -37.27
C LYS A 296 11.58 -0.33 -37.56
N ASP A 297 12.49 0.60 -37.26
CA ASP A 297 12.33 2.00 -37.66
C ASP A 297 12.24 2.05 -39.20
N GLU A 298 11.37 2.92 -39.69
CA GLU A 298 11.17 3.18 -41.11
C GLU A 298 12.51 3.39 -41.83
N ASP A 299 12.56 2.95 -43.10
CA ASP A 299 13.74 3.01 -43.94
C ASP A 299 14.24 4.47 -44.07
N GLY A 300 15.29 4.84 -43.32
CA GLY A 300 16.00 6.11 -43.49
C GLY A 300 16.39 6.90 -42.23
N THR A 301 16.05 6.47 -41.01
CA THR A 301 16.49 7.14 -39.78
C THR A 301 17.77 6.53 -39.18
N PRO A 302 18.70 7.33 -38.63
CA PRO A 302 19.86 6.80 -37.91
C PRO A 302 19.42 6.12 -36.61
N PHE A 303 19.86 4.88 -36.42
CA PHE A 303 19.52 3.97 -35.32
C PHE A 303 19.74 4.61 -33.94
N THR A 304 18.69 4.73 -33.13
CA THR A 304 18.81 4.83 -31.67
C THR A 304 18.04 3.66 -31.07
N SER A 305 18.77 2.61 -30.65
CA SER A 305 18.17 1.48 -29.94
C SER A 305 17.41 2.01 -28.72
N ILE A 306 16.11 1.73 -28.61
CA ILE A 306 15.41 1.95 -27.34
C ILE A 306 15.98 0.93 -26.34
N PRO A 307 16.58 1.41 -25.23
CA PRO A 307 17.17 0.53 -24.23
C PRO A 307 16.19 -0.49 -23.67
N ALA A 308 16.66 -1.69 -23.34
CA ALA A 308 15.88 -2.69 -22.61
C ALA A 308 15.24 -2.13 -21.32
N ALA A 309 15.82 -1.05 -20.75
CA ALA A 309 15.28 -0.30 -19.62
C ALA A 309 13.88 0.33 -19.85
N TYR A 310 13.42 0.54 -21.09
CA TYR A 310 12.11 1.14 -21.36
C TYR A 310 10.95 0.13 -21.39
N TRP A 311 11.24 -1.17 -21.23
CA TRP A 311 10.23 -2.23 -21.20
C TRP A 311 9.41 -2.26 -19.89
N TRP A 312 9.86 -1.55 -18.84
CA TRP A 312 9.15 -1.43 -17.56
C TRP A 312 7.99 -0.41 -17.57
N CYS A 313 7.80 0.32 -18.67
CA CYS A 313 6.80 1.39 -18.80
C CYS A 313 5.54 1.00 -19.61
N MET A 314 5.38 -0.28 -19.99
CA MET A 314 4.13 -0.86 -20.51
C MET A 314 3.57 -1.90 -19.54
#